data_AF-A0A9Q3YLH1-F1
#
_entry.id   AF-A0A9Q3YLH1-F1
#
_cell.length_a   1.000
_cell.length_b   1.000
_cell.length_c   1.000
_cell.angle_alpha   90.00
_cell.angle_beta   90.00
_cell.angle_gamma   90.00
#
_symmetry.space_group_name_H-M   'P 1'
#
loop_
_entity.id
_entity.type
_entity.pdbx_description
1 polymer ?
#
loop_
_entity_poly.entity_id
_entity_poly.type
_entity_poly.pdbx_seq_one_letter_code
_entity_poly.pdbx_strand_id
1 'polypeptide(L)'
;MSHRRNSSGNVLIIVLFVIIVMGYLASSLMKVTWSNQSGLTREFLGTKAWFVAQSANEWALTELYPLDTPEPDVETLCAGNVNGQIPNVTEGTGCRLNAMICSSIGTFNEGTSEAESLFRVQATAICGSGVSQVQRQQEIWVRSR
;
A
#
# COMPACT_ATOMS: atom_id res chain seq x y z
N MET A 1 -18.45 -15.02 77.36
CA MET A 1 -18.01 -15.46 76.01
C MET A 1 -17.62 -14.22 75.23
N SER A 2 -16.33 -14.03 74.93
CA SER A 2 -15.80 -12.78 74.37
C SER A 2 -16.01 -12.73 72.85
N HIS A 3 -16.61 -11.64 72.36
CA HIS A 3 -16.83 -11.40 70.93
C HIS A 3 -15.54 -10.92 70.26
N ARG A 4 -15.07 -11.68 69.27
CA ARG A 4 -13.92 -11.37 68.41
C ARG A 4 -14.14 -10.04 67.66
N ARG A 5 -13.09 -9.20 67.60
CA ARG A 5 -12.84 -8.27 66.49
C ARG A 5 -11.33 -8.15 66.26
N ASN A 6 -10.80 -9.01 65.39
CA ASN A 6 -9.49 -8.75 64.77
C ASN A 6 -9.74 -7.72 63.66
N SER A 7 -9.33 -6.47 63.86
CA SER A 7 -9.35 -5.48 62.78
C SER A 7 -8.19 -5.76 61.83
N SER A 8 -8.49 -6.43 60.72
CA SER A 8 -7.59 -6.66 59.59
C SER A 8 -7.32 -5.36 58.82
N GLY A 9 -6.50 -4.47 59.39
CA GLY A 9 -6.16 -3.14 58.83
C GLY A 9 -5.29 -3.13 57.57
N ASN A 10 -4.85 -4.28 57.06
CA ASN A 10 -3.97 -4.38 55.88
C ASN A 10 -4.66 -4.97 54.62
N VAL A 11 -5.86 -5.53 54.75
CA VAL A 11 -6.54 -6.19 53.62
C VAL A 11 -7.01 -5.16 52.58
N LEU A 12 -7.53 -4.02 53.03
CA LEU A 12 -7.95 -2.93 52.13
C LEU A 12 -6.79 -2.37 51.30
N ILE A 13 -5.60 -2.26 51.88
CA ILE A 13 -4.40 -1.76 51.19
C ILE A 13 -3.96 -2.74 50.10
N ILE A 14 -3.98 -4.04 50.39
CA ILE A 14 -3.64 -5.08 49.41
C ILE A 14 -4.64 -5.08 48.24
N VAL A 15 -5.94 -5.00 48.54
CA VAL A 15 -6.99 -4.95 47.51
C VAL A 15 -6.83 -3.72 46.62
N LEU A 16 -6.56 -2.55 47.21
CA LEU A 16 -6.32 -1.31 46.46
C LEU A 16 -5.11 -1.44 45.52
N PHE A 17 -4.00 -1.98 46.02
CA PHE A 17 -2.79 -2.19 45.22
C PHE A 17 -3.05 -3.10 44.01
N VAL A 18 -3.74 -4.22 44.22
CA VAL A 18 -4.08 -5.16 43.12
C VAL A 18 -4.97 -4.50 42.08
N ILE A 19 -5.99 -3.73 42.49
CA ILE A 19 -6.88 -3.01 41.56
C ILE A 19 -6.09 -1.98 40.74
N ILE A 20 -5.19 -1.21 41.37
CA ILE A 20 -4.38 -0.21 40.68
C ILE A 20 -3.43 -0.88 39.67
N VAL A 21 -2.74 -1.95 40.07
CA VAL A 21 -1.80 -2.67 39.18
C VAL A 21 -2.54 -3.30 38.01
N MET A 22 -3.65 -4.01 38.26
CA MET A 22 -4.44 -4.61 37.19
C MET A 22 -5.07 -3.56 36.27
N GLY A 23 -5.52 -2.42 36.83
CA GLY A 23 -6.01 -1.28 36.06
C GLY A 23 -4.93 -0.67 35.16
N TYR A 24 -3.69 -0.56 35.66
CA TYR A 24 -2.57 -0.05 34.88
C TYR A 24 -2.19 -1.00 33.73
N LEU A 25 -2.16 -2.31 33.99
CA LEU A 25 -1.89 -3.33 32.98
C LEU A 25 -2.99 -3.36 31.90
N ALA A 26 -4.26 -3.31 32.31
CA ALA A 26 -5.40 -3.26 31.40
C ALA A 26 -5.36 -2.01 30.50
N SER A 27 -5.09 -0.83 31.08
CA SER A 27 -4.95 0.43 30.33
C SER A 27 -3.80 0.38 29.32
N SER A 28 -2.66 -0.22 29.71
CA SER A 28 -1.50 -0.39 28.82
C SER A 28 -1.83 -1.28 27.63
N LEU A 29 -2.54 -2.40 27.84
CA LEU A 29 -3.00 -3.29 26.77
C LEU A 29 -4.02 -2.61 25.84
N MET A 30 -4.91 -1.77 26.38
CA MET A 30 -5.91 -1.04 25.60
C MET A 30 -5.26 -0.02 24.63
N LYS A 31 -4.17 0.63 25.04
CA LYS A 31 -3.41 1.52 24.15
C LYS A 31 -2.75 0.75 23.00
N VAL A 32 -2.23 -0.45 23.27
CA VAL A 32 -1.60 -1.30 22.25
C VAL A 32 -2.65 -1.80 21.24
N THR A 33 -3.84 -2.20 21.69
CA THR A 33 -4.91 -2.68 20.78
C THR A 33 -5.45 -1.59 19.84
N TRP A 34 -5.65 -0.36 20.33
CA TRP A 34 -6.02 0.79 19.48
C TRP A 34 -4.95 1.11 18.43
N SER A 35 -3.67 1.05 18.80
CA SER A 35 -2.57 1.20 17.86
C SER A 35 -2.62 0.12 16.77
N ASN A 36 -2.81 -1.15 17.16
CA ASN A 36 -2.88 -2.28 16.24
C ASN A 36 -4.06 -2.20 15.27
N GLN A 37 -5.24 -1.75 15.70
CA GLN A 37 -6.40 -1.64 14.81
C GLN A 37 -6.20 -0.57 13.72
N SER A 38 -5.46 0.50 14.05
CA SER A 38 -5.02 1.50 13.07
C SER A 38 -3.88 0.99 12.16
N GLY A 39 -3.09 0.03 12.62
CA GLY A 39 -2.06 -0.65 11.84
C GLY A 39 -2.65 -1.60 10.79
N LEU A 40 -3.54 -2.51 11.22
CA LEU A 40 -4.21 -3.49 10.34
C LEU A 40 -4.96 -2.81 9.19
N THR A 41 -5.62 -1.68 9.47
CA THR A 41 -6.32 -0.90 8.44
C THR A 41 -5.34 -0.33 7.40
N ARG A 42 -4.18 0.18 7.84
CA ARG A 42 -3.15 0.71 6.93
C ARG A 42 -2.49 -0.39 6.11
N GLU A 43 -2.26 -1.56 6.70
CA GLU A 43 -1.72 -2.72 5.97
C GLU A 43 -2.68 -3.21 4.90
N PHE A 44 -3.97 -3.37 5.24
CA PHE A 44 -5.00 -3.76 4.29
C PHE A 44 -5.14 -2.74 3.13
N LEU A 45 -5.18 -1.45 3.44
CA LEU A 45 -5.21 -0.39 2.42
C LEU A 45 -3.92 -0.36 1.58
N GLY A 46 -2.77 -0.66 2.20
CA GLY A 46 -1.49 -0.79 1.50
C GLY A 46 -1.47 -1.94 0.51
N THR A 47 -1.98 -3.10 0.90
CA THR A 47 -2.12 -4.27 0.01
C THR A 47 -3.08 -3.99 -1.13
N LYS A 48 -4.23 -3.34 -0.86
CA LYS A 48 -5.14 -2.88 -1.91
C LYS A 48 -4.47 -1.94 -2.90
N ALA A 49 -3.75 -0.93 -2.40
CA ALA A 49 -3.04 0.02 -3.26
C ALA A 49 -1.97 -0.68 -4.10
N TRP A 50 -1.28 -1.66 -3.52
CA TRP A 50 -0.28 -2.45 -4.25
C TRP A 50 -0.92 -3.25 -5.39
N PHE A 51 -2.01 -3.98 -5.14
CA PHE A 51 -2.69 -4.75 -6.19
C PHE A 51 -3.24 -3.85 -7.30
N VAL A 52 -3.86 -2.71 -6.96
CA VAL A 52 -4.38 -1.77 -7.95
C VAL A 52 -3.26 -1.21 -8.83
N ALA A 53 -2.13 -0.82 -8.22
CA ALA A 53 -0.97 -0.34 -8.97
C ALA A 53 -0.35 -1.44 -9.85
N GLN A 54 -0.27 -2.68 -9.37
CA GLN A 54 0.21 -3.81 -10.16
C GLN A 54 -0.73 -4.09 -11.34
N SER A 55 -2.04 -4.15 -11.11
CA SER A 55 -3.02 -4.36 -12.19
C SER A 55 -2.98 -3.27 -13.25
N ALA A 56 -2.73 -2.01 -12.85
CA ALA A 56 -2.53 -0.91 -13.79
C ALA A 56 -1.27 -1.11 -14.65
N ASN A 57 -0.18 -1.59 -14.06
CA ASN A 57 1.05 -1.94 -14.78
C ASN A 57 0.86 -3.12 -15.74
N GLU A 58 0.12 -4.16 -15.35
CA GLU A 58 -0.21 -5.27 -16.25
C GLU A 58 -1.06 -4.80 -17.44
N TRP A 59 -2.04 -3.92 -17.19
CA TRP A 59 -2.79 -3.28 -18.27
C TRP A 59 -1.86 -2.47 -19.20
N ALA A 60 -0.91 -1.72 -18.64
CA ALA A 60 0.07 -0.99 -19.43
C ALA A 60 0.90 -1.92 -20.33
N LEU A 61 1.30 -3.09 -19.83
CA LEU A 61 2.04 -4.09 -20.60
C LEU A 61 1.22 -4.64 -21.77
N THR A 62 -0.08 -4.85 -21.59
CA THR A 62 -0.95 -5.28 -22.70
C THR A 62 -1.05 -4.26 -23.81
N GLU A 63 -0.94 -2.97 -23.46
CA GLU A 63 -0.97 -1.88 -24.43
C GLU A 63 0.39 -1.67 -25.13
N LEU A 64 1.49 -1.85 -24.40
CA LEU A 64 2.85 -1.71 -24.95
C LEU A 64 3.28 -2.91 -25.80
N TYR A 65 2.74 -4.11 -25.53
CA TYR A 65 3.03 -5.33 -26.28
C TYR A 65 1.73 -6.00 -26.78
N PRO A 66 1.08 -5.44 -27.80
CA PRO A 66 -0.10 -6.04 -28.40
C PRO A 66 0.24 -7.38 -29.07
N LEU A 67 -0.68 -8.34 -29.02
CA LEU A 67 -0.50 -9.67 -29.62
C LEU A 67 -0.51 -9.65 -31.16
N ASP A 68 -1.16 -8.66 -31.75
CA ASP A 68 -1.36 -8.56 -33.21
C ASP A 68 -0.18 -7.89 -33.93
N THR A 69 0.77 -7.30 -33.19
CA THR A 69 1.92 -6.58 -33.73
C THR A 69 3.21 -7.25 -33.28
N PRO A 70 3.95 -7.92 -34.18
CA PRO A 70 5.19 -8.62 -33.81
C PRO A 70 6.31 -7.67 -33.36
N GLU A 71 6.31 -6.43 -33.87
CA GLU A 71 7.24 -5.36 -33.50
C GLU A 71 6.45 -4.07 -33.18
N PRO A 72 5.93 -3.94 -31.94
CA PRO A 72 5.23 -2.73 -31.53
C PRO A 72 6.21 -1.59 -31.29
N ASP A 73 5.87 -0.40 -31.79
CA ASP A 73 6.59 0.84 -31.44
C ASP A 73 6.22 1.25 -30.01
N VAL A 74 7.04 0.78 -29.06
CA VAL A 74 6.88 1.04 -27.63
C VAL A 74 6.95 2.54 -27.33
N GLU A 75 7.70 3.33 -28.08
CA GLU A 75 7.82 4.78 -27.86
C GLU A 75 6.49 5.49 -28.11
N THR A 76 5.89 5.20 -29.27
CA THR A 76 4.60 5.77 -29.65
C THR A 76 3.47 5.29 -28.74
N LEU A 77 3.45 3.99 -28.40
CA LEU A 77 2.43 3.41 -27.50
C LEU A 77 2.57 3.94 -26.06
N CYS A 78 3.79 4.11 -25.58
CA CYS A 78 4.08 4.70 -24.28
C CYS A 78 3.53 6.13 -24.19
N ALA A 79 3.80 6.98 -25.19
CA ALA A 79 3.35 8.36 -25.21
C ALA A 79 1.84 8.52 -25.49
N GLY A 80 1.29 7.70 -26.38
CA GLY A 80 -0.09 7.84 -26.88
C GLY A 80 -1.13 7.07 -26.06
N ASN A 81 -0.79 5.87 -25.59
CA ASN A 81 -1.78 4.92 -25.09
C ASN A 81 -1.60 4.61 -23.59
N VAL A 82 -0.41 4.85 -23.02
CA VAL A 82 -0.15 4.58 -21.60
C VAL A 82 -0.02 5.86 -20.79
N ASN A 83 0.77 6.82 -21.26
CA ASN A 83 1.03 8.05 -20.54
C ASN A 83 -0.24 8.88 -20.36
N GLY A 84 -0.51 9.33 -19.14
CA GLY A 84 -1.71 10.10 -18.81
C GLY A 84 -2.99 9.28 -18.67
N GLN A 85 -2.98 7.98 -18.99
CA GLN A 85 -4.17 7.14 -18.91
C GLN A 85 -4.46 6.67 -17.49
N ILE A 86 -5.74 6.38 -17.23
CA ILE A 86 -6.24 5.85 -15.97
C ILE A 86 -7.10 4.62 -16.29
N PRO A 87 -6.52 3.41 -16.31
CA PRO A 87 -7.30 2.20 -16.57
C PRO A 87 -8.34 1.94 -15.48
N ASN A 88 -9.45 1.28 -15.86
CA ASN A 88 -10.53 0.91 -14.95
C ASN A 88 -10.18 -0.32 -14.09
N VAL A 89 -9.11 -0.23 -13.30
CA VAL A 89 -8.65 -1.27 -12.37
C VAL A 89 -9.07 -1.00 -10.92
N THR A 90 -9.77 0.12 -10.69
CA THR A 90 -10.17 0.61 -9.38
C THR A 90 -11.63 0.31 -9.02
N GLU A 91 -12.41 -0.23 -9.96
CA GLU A 91 -13.84 -0.47 -9.78
C GLU A 91 -14.11 -1.40 -8.58
N GLY A 92 -14.97 -0.96 -7.65
CA GLY A 92 -15.30 -1.72 -6.43
C GLY A 92 -14.18 -1.83 -5.38
N THR A 93 -12.98 -1.29 -5.62
CA THR A 93 -11.83 -1.43 -4.70
C THR A 93 -11.84 -0.44 -3.54
N GLY A 94 -12.47 0.73 -3.74
CA GLY A 94 -12.38 1.89 -2.84
C GLY A 94 -11.06 2.65 -2.95
N CYS A 95 -10.32 2.44 -4.05
CA CYS A 95 -9.07 3.09 -4.37
C CYS A 95 -9.23 4.01 -5.59
N ARG A 96 -8.34 4.99 -5.71
CA ARG A 96 -8.17 5.79 -6.93
C ARG A 96 -6.78 5.53 -7.50
N LEU A 97 -6.67 5.59 -8.81
CA LEU A 97 -5.42 5.51 -9.53
C LEU A 97 -5.11 6.91 -10.07
N ASN A 98 -3.88 7.37 -9.89
CA ASN A 98 -3.40 8.58 -10.55
C ASN A 98 -3.11 8.28 -12.03
N ALA A 99 -3.08 9.31 -12.86
CA ALA A 99 -2.62 9.20 -14.24
C ALA A 99 -1.27 8.46 -14.30
N MET A 100 -1.21 7.41 -15.11
CA MET A 100 0.01 6.64 -15.26
C MET A 100 1.07 7.48 -15.99
N ILE A 101 2.32 7.22 -15.66
CA ILE A 101 3.45 7.93 -16.25
C ILE A 101 4.24 6.91 -17.05
N CYS A 102 4.41 7.18 -18.34
CA CYS A 102 5.31 6.42 -19.19
C CYS A 102 6.38 7.37 -19.75
N SER A 103 7.65 7.08 -19.44
CA SER A 103 8.78 7.95 -19.80
C SER A 103 9.96 7.13 -20.30
N SER A 104 10.59 7.56 -21.40
CA SER A 104 11.87 7.00 -21.85
C SER A 104 12.98 7.33 -20.84
N ILE A 105 13.79 6.33 -20.48
CA ILE A 105 14.94 6.47 -19.59
C ILE A 105 16.23 6.69 -20.40
N GLY A 106 16.27 6.17 -21.64
CA GLY A 106 17.42 6.26 -22.53
C GLY A 106 17.55 5.05 -23.45
N THR A 107 18.61 5.04 -24.25
CA THR A 107 18.93 3.98 -25.21
C THR A 107 20.23 3.27 -24.80
N PHE A 108 20.20 1.94 -24.69
CA PHE A 108 21.41 1.14 -24.62
C PHE A 108 22.04 1.00 -26.01
N ASN A 109 23.37 0.86 -26.04
CA ASN A 109 24.18 0.64 -27.25
C ASN A 109 23.93 1.64 -28.39
N GLU A 110 23.75 2.91 -28.02
CA GLU A 110 23.56 4.02 -28.96
C GLU A 110 24.67 4.02 -30.04
N GLY A 111 24.28 4.05 -31.31
CA GLY A 111 25.21 4.01 -32.45
C GLY A 111 25.63 2.61 -32.91
N THR A 112 25.02 1.53 -32.41
CA THR A 112 25.21 0.17 -32.90
C THR A 112 23.91 -0.42 -33.49
N SER A 113 23.99 -1.56 -34.16
CA SER A 113 22.82 -2.30 -34.65
C SER A 113 21.95 -2.91 -33.54
N GLU A 114 22.41 -2.87 -32.29
CA GLU A 114 21.78 -3.47 -31.11
C GLU A 114 21.24 -2.37 -30.16
N ALA A 115 20.86 -1.22 -30.71
CA ALA A 115 20.36 -0.11 -29.92
C ALA A 115 18.95 -0.41 -29.38
N GLU A 116 18.79 -0.43 -28.05
CA GLU A 116 17.50 -0.71 -27.39
C GLU A 116 17.09 0.45 -26.49
N SER A 117 15.91 1.05 -26.71
CA SER A 117 15.37 2.08 -25.81
C SER A 117 14.66 1.45 -24.62
N LEU A 118 14.85 2.03 -23.43
CA LEU A 118 14.12 1.67 -22.22
C LEU A 118 13.10 2.70 -21.84
N PHE A 119 11.96 2.21 -21.40
CA PHE A 119 10.86 3.00 -20.88
C PHE A 119 10.55 2.58 -19.46
N ARG A 120 10.22 3.56 -18.63
CA ARG A 120 9.69 3.37 -17.28
C ARG A 120 8.20 3.63 -17.33
N VAL A 121 7.41 2.64 -16.92
CA VAL A 121 5.98 2.80 -16.64
C VAL A 121 5.80 2.85 -15.13
N GLN A 122 5.00 3.80 -14.67
CA GLN A 122 4.74 4.00 -13.26
C GLN A 122 3.24 4.18 -13.00
N ALA A 123 2.72 3.33 -12.13
CA ALA A 123 1.36 3.38 -11.62
C ALA A 123 1.36 3.79 -10.15
N THR A 124 0.54 4.77 -9.81
CA THR A 124 0.37 5.23 -8.42
C THR A 124 -1.07 5.07 -8.00
N ALA A 125 -1.31 4.21 -7.01
CA ALA A 125 -2.64 3.95 -6.45
C ALA A 125 -2.75 4.53 -5.04
N ILE A 126 -3.92 5.08 -4.73
CA ILE A 126 -4.24 5.71 -3.47
C ILE A 126 -5.53 5.11 -2.93
N CYS A 127 -5.47 4.46 -1.78
CA CYS A 127 -6.60 3.77 -1.15
C CYS A 127 -6.96 4.40 0.19
N GLY A 128 -8.26 4.43 0.49
CA GLY A 128 -8.80 4.93 1.76
C GLY A 128 -9.19 6.41 1.72
N SER A 129 -9.55 6.94 2.89
CA SER A 129 -10.07 8.31 3.05
C SER A 129 -9.64 8.93 4.38
N GLY A 130 -9.56 10.26 4.42
CA GLY A 130 -9.22 11.02 5.62
C GLY A 130 -7.89 10.59 6.27
N VAL A 131 -7.94 10.26 7.56
CA VAL A 131 -6.76 9.88 8.38
C VAL A 131 -6.18 8.51 8.07
N SER A 132 -6.87 7.70 7.24
CA SER A 132 -6.45 6.36 6.82
C SER A 132 -6.37 6.31 5.30
N GLN A 133 -5.50 7.16 4.74
CA GLN A 133 -5.16 7.18 3.32
C GLN A 133 -3.75 6.59 3.15
N VAL A 134 -3.61 5.66 2.21
CA VAL A 134 -2.32 5.04 1.87
C VAL A 134 -2.08 5.18 0.38
N GLN A 135 -0.86 5.52 0.01
CA GLN A 135 -0.40 5.58 -1.37
C GLN A 135 0.68 4.53 -1.60
N ARG A 136 0.59 3.82 -2.73
CA ARG A 136 1.64 2.94 -3.23
C ARG A 136 1.92 3.27 -4.68
N GLN A 137 3.19 3.21 -5.04
CA GLN A 137 3.68 3.41 -6.39
C GLN A 137 4.40 2.13 -6.80
N GLN A 138 4.08 1.62 -7.99
CA GLN A 138 4.75 0.49 -8.61
C GLN A 138 5.30 0.94 -9.96
N GLU A 139 6.51 0.51 -10.26
CA GLU A 139 7.16 0.79 -11.54
C GLU A 139 7.62 -0.50 -12.19
N ILE A 140 7.55 -0.50 -13.52
CA ILE A 140 8.05 -1.57 -14.39
C ILE A 140 8.87 -0.94 -15.50
N TRP A 141 9.90 -1.66 -15.93
CA TRP A 141 10.82 -1.20 -16.96
C TRP A 141 10.68 -2.13 -18.16
N VAL A 142 10.55 -1.54 -19.33
CA VAL A 142 10.24 -2.23 -20.58
C VAL A 142 11.21 -1.75 -21.65
N ARG A 143 11.55 -2.63 -22.59
CA ARG A 143 12.47 -2.33 -23.70
C ARG A 143 11.70 -2.23 -25.02
N SER A 144 12.10 -1.29 -25.88
CA SER A 144 11.81 -1.41 -27.31
C SER A 144 12.57 -2.60 -27.84
N ARG A 145 11.85 -3.53 -28.46
CA ARG A 145 12.45 -4.73 -29.02
C ARG A 145 13.10 -4.44 -30.36
#